data_AF-A0A8S9Q7V1-F1
#
_entry.id   AF-A0A8S9Q7V1-F1
#
_cell.length_a   1.000
_cell.length_b   1.000
_cell.length_c   1.000
_cell.angle_alpha   90.00
_cell.angle_beta   90.00
_cell.angle_gamma   90.00
#
_symmetry.space_group_name_H-M   'P 1'
#
loop_
_entity.id
_entity.type
_entity.pdbx_description
1 polymer ?
#
loop_
_entity_poly.entity_id
_entity_poly.type
_entity_poly.pdbx_seq_one_letter_code
_entity_poly.pdbx_strand_id
1 'polypeptide(L)'
;MSSLICLPPIGLYVIFPSWVCWFLWITRNRLVFENRHISAGSTISSALALAREWKMALQGCLSLCRISAFLTGTITPPPQMVMCKTDADWSRESCIAGLGWIYL
;
A
#
# COMPACT_ATOMS: atom_id res chain seq x y z
N MET A 1 6.19 -36.23 0.36
CA MET A 1 6.13 -35.71 -1.02
C MET A 1 5.13 -34.56 -1.03
N SER A 2 5.59 -33.33 -1.27
CA SER A 2 4.71 -32.15 -1.28
C SER A 2 4.04 -32.05 -2.65
N SER A 3 2.72 -32.25 -2.73
CA SER A 3 1.98 -32.00 -3.97
C SER A 3 1.82 -30.50 -4.17
N LEU A 4 2.24 -30.01 -5.33
CA LEU A 4 1.99 -28.62 -5.73
C LEU A 4 0.56 -28.55 -6.28
N ILE A 5 -0.34 -27.94 -5.51
CA ILE A 5 -1.71 -27.69 -5.94
C ILE A 5 -1.73 -26.32 -6.62
N CYS A 6 -1.97 -26.31 -7.93
CA CYS A 6 -2.24 -25.07 -8.64
C CYS A 6 -3.59 -24.52 -8.20
N LEU A 7 -3.63 -23.25 -7.80
CA LEU A 7 -4.88 -22.57 -7.52
C LEU A 7 -5.69 -22.42 -8.82
N PRO A 8 -7.02 -22.56 -8.78
CA PRO A 8 -7.86 -22.30 -9.95
C PRO A 8 -7.67 -20.84 -10.42
N PRO A 9 -7.95 -20.52 -11.70
CA PRO A 9 -7.82 -19.16 -12.21
C PRO A 9 -8.69 -18.20 -11.39
N ILE A 10 -8.05 -17.30 -10.62
CA ILE A 10 -8.77 -16.48 -9.64
C ILE A 10 -9.37 -15.19 -10.26
N GLY A 11 -9.16 -14.97 -11.56
CA GLY A 11 -9.65 -13.79 -12.29
C GLY A 11 -9.02 -12.47 -11.83
N LEU A 12 -7.86 -12.53 -11.19
CA LEU A 12 -7.15 -11.39 -10.62
C LEU A 12 -5.98 -10.96 -11.51
N TYR A 13 -6.16 -9.82 -12.19
CA TYR A 13 -5.10 -9.13 -12.93
C TYR A 13 -4.38 -8.14 -12.01
N VAL A 14 -3.72 -8.64 -10.97
CA VAL A 14 -2.92 -7.86 -10.01
C VAL A 14 -1.62 -8.60 -9.70
N ILE A 15 -0.64 -7.92 -9.10
CA ILE A 15 0.64 -8.53 -8.69
C ILE A 15 0.42 -9.42 -7.45
N PHE A 16 -0.28 -10.55 -7.64
CA PHE A 16 -0.67 -11.47 -6.58
C PHE A 16 0.51 -12.08 -5.80
N PRO A 17 1.66 -12.43 -6.41
CA PRO A 17 2.80 -12.94 -5.65
C PRO A 17 3.29 -11.98 -4.55
N SER A 18 3.24 -10.66 -4.79
CA SER A 18 3.62 -9.67 -3.78
C SER A 18 2.67 -9.67 -2.58
N TRP A 19 1.37 -9.84 -2.80
CA TRP A 19 0.39 -9.98 -1.72
C TRP A 19 0.63 -11.25 -0.90
N VAL A 20 0.97 -12.36 -1.55
CA VAL A 20 1.30 -13.62 -0.85
C VAL A 20 2.53 -13.42 0.03
N CYS A 21 3.62 -12.84 -0.48
CA CYS A 21 4.83 -12.57 0.30
C CYS A 21 4.55 -11.65 1.50
N TRP A 22 3.76 -10.59 1.29
CA TRP A 22 3.36 -9.68 2.36
C TRP A 22 2.60 -10.39 3.48
N PHE A 23 1.62 -11.24 3.13
CA PHE A 23 0.82 -11.95 4.12
C PHE A 23 1.57 -13.10 4.81
N LEU A 24 2.55 -13.72 4.14
CA LEU A 24 3.49 -14.64 4.78
C LEU A 24 4.33 -13.91 5.83
N TRP A 25 4.82 -12.72 5.51
CA TRP A 25 5.55 -11.89 6.47
C TRP A 25 4.68 -11.52 7.68
N ILE A 26 3.44 -11.05 7.47
CA ILE A 26 2.50 -10.77 8.57
C ILE A 26 2.24 -12.01 9.42
N THR A 27 1.93 -13.14 8.78
CA THR A 27 1.61 -14.39 9.47
C THR A 27 2.78 -14.86 10.33
N ARG A 28 4.00 -14.78 9.80
CA ARG A 28 5.22 -15.10 10.55
C ARG A 28 5.41 -14.16 11.74
N ASN A 29 5.22 -12.86 11.57
CA ASN A 29 5.40 -11.90 12.67
C ASN A 29 4.37 -12.13 13.78
N ARG A 30 3.10 -12.39 13.44
CA ARG A 30 2.08 -12.72 14.43
C ARG A 30 2.40 -14.00 15.20
N LEU A 31 2.97 -14.99 14.53
CA LEU A 31 3.43 -16.19 15.22
C LEU A 31 4.57 -15.90 16.19
N VAL A 32 5.59 -15.14 15.74
CA VAL A 32 6.81 -14.86 16.53
C VAL A 32 6.53 -13.92 17.71
N PHE A 33 5.77 -12.85 17.48
CA PHE A 33 5.59 -11.79 18.48
C PHE A 33 4.31 -11.92 19.30
N GLU A 34 3.28 -12.58 18.77
CA GLU A 34 1.97 -12.70 19.44
C GLU A 34 1.59 -14.15 19.77
N ASN A 35 2.44 -15.13 19.41
CA ASN A 35 2.14 -16.57 19.50
C ASN A 35 0.80 -16.95 18.82
N ARG A 36 0.42 -16.21 17.77
CA ARG A 36 -0.81 -16.45 17.01
C ARG A 36 -0.51 -17.16 15.71
N HIS A 37 -0.88 -18.44 15.66
CA HIS A 37 -0.80 -19.23 14.44
C HIS A 37 -1.97 -18.91 13.50
N ILE A 38 -1.66 -18.66 12.23
CA ILE A 38 -2.64 -18.45 11.15
C ILE A 38 -2.41 -19.54 10.11
N SER A 39 -3.49 -20.20 9.71
CA SER A 39 -3.41 -21.28 8.71
C SER A 39 -3.05 -20.75 7.32
N ALA A 40 -2.39 -21.57 6.51
CA ALA A 40 -2.06 -21.23 5.13
C ALA A 40 -3.30 -20.85 4.30
N GLY A 41 -4.43 -21.54 4.53
CA GLY A 41 -5.72 -21.22 3.90
C GLY A 41 -6.18 -19.81 4.26
N SER A 42 -6.16 -19.46 5.55
CA SER A 42 -6.52 -18.12 6.03
C SER A 42 -5.58 -17.05 5.47
N THR A 43 -4.26 -17.30 5.43
CA THR A 43 -3.26 -16.39 4.85
C THR A 43 -3.54 -16.10 3.38
N ILE A 44 -3.80 -17.13 2.57
CA ILE A 44 -4.11 -16.98 1.14
C ILE A 44 -5.45 -16.27 0.95
N SER A 45 -6.48 -16.59 1.75
CA SER A 45 -7.77 -15.91 1.71
C SER A 45 -7.65 -14.42 2.01
N SER A 46 -6.84 -14.04 3.00
CA SER A 46 -6.60 -12.62 3.32
C SER A 46 -5.83 -11.90 2.23
N ALA A 47 -4.79 -12.53 1.66
CA ALA A 47 -4.08 -12.00 0.50
C ALA A 47 -5.02 -11.77 -0.68
N LEU A 48 -5.94 -12.70 -0.93
CA LEU A 48 -6.90 -12.61 -2.01
C LEU A 48 -7.93 -11.50 -1.80
N ALA A 49 -8.46 -11.38 -0.58
CA ALA A 49 -9.43 -10.36 -0.22
C ALA A 49 -8.85 -8.95 -0.41
N LEU A 50 -7.69 -8.66 0.19
CA LEU A 50 -7.07 -7.34 0.06
C LEU A 50 -6.64 -7.02 -1.38
N ALA A 51 -6.15 -8.01 -2.13
CA ALA A 51 -5.81 -7.80 -3.53
C ALA A 51 -7.04 -7.42 -4.38
N ARG A 52 -8.22 -7.96 -4.07
CA ARG A 52 -9.50 -7.59 -4.70
C ARG A 52 -9.96 -6.20 -4.27
N GLU A 53 -9.94 -5.92 -2.97
CA GLU A 53 -10.31 -4.61 -2.43
C GLU A 53 -9.45 -3.50 -3.00
N TRP A 54 -8.14 -3.70 -3.08
CA TRP A 54 -7.21 -2.77 -3.70
C TRP A 54 -7.56 -2.49 -5.17
N LYS A 55 -7.86 -3.53 -5.94
CA LYS A 55 -8.30 -3.38 -7.33
C LYS A 55 -9.59 -2.57 -7.44
N MET A 56 -10.57 -2.84 -6.59
CA MET A 56 -11.84 -2.12 -6.56
C MET A 56 -11.64 -0.65 -6.17
N ALA A 57 -10.81 -0.38 -5.18
CA ALA A 57 -10.46 0.97 -4.76
C ALA A 57 -9.78 1.75 -5.89
N LEU A 58 -8.86 1.12 -6.64
CA LEU A 58 -8.24 1.73 -7.82
C LEU A 58 -9.28 2.08 -8.89
N GLN A 59 -10.24 1.19 -9.15
CA GLN A 59 -11.33 1.46 -10.11
C GLN A 59 -12.22 2.62 -9.65
N GLY A 60 -12.54 2.73 -8.36
CA GLY A 60 -13.26 3.88 -7.79
C GLY A 60 -12.46 5.19 -7.87
N CYS A 61 -11.13 5.11 -7.73
CA CYS A 61 -10.25 6.26 -7.89
C CYS A 61 -10.17 6.74 -9.35
N LEU A 62 -10.22 5.83 -10.33
CA LEU A 62 -10.24 6.19 -11.76
C LEU A 62 -11.51 6.94 -12.16
N SER A 63 -12.66 6.67 -11.53
CA SER A 63 -13.88 7.46 -11.75
C SER A 63 -13.78 8.89 -11.22
N LEU A 64 -13.05 9.13 -10.13
CA LEU A 64 -12.80 10.48 -9.60
C LEU A 64 -11.67 11.20 -10.36
N CYS A 65 -10.66 10.46 -10.84
CA CYS A 65 -9.52 11.00 -11.56
C CYS A 65 -9.89 11.56 -12.95
N ARG A 66 -11.01 11.09 -13.54
CA ARG A 66 -11.53 11.69 -14.79
C ARG A 66 -11.86 13.18 -14.68
N ILE A 67 -12.12 13.69 -13.46
CA ILE A 67 -12.40 15.11 -13.23
C ILE A 67 -11.08 15.91 -13.04
N SER A 68 -9.98 15.26 -12.63
CA SER A 68 -8.69 15.92 -12.36
C SER A 68 -7.79 16.09 -13.59
N ALA A 69 -8.02 15.35 -14.66
CA ALA A 69 -7.16 15.40 -15.86
C ALA A 69 -7.19 16.76 -16.59
N PHE A 70 -8.09 17.68 -16.20
CA PHE A 70 -8.17 19.03 -16.77
C PHE A 70 -7.39 20.11 -16.00
N LEU A 71 -6.75 19.78 -14.87
CA LEU A 71 -6.05 20.77 -14.03
C LEU A 71 -4.57 20.45 -13.76
N THR A 72 -3.98 19.47 -14.44
CA THR A 72 -2.51 19.31 -14.44
C THR A 72 -1.90 20.18 -15.54
N GLY A 73 -2.14 21.49 -15.47
CA GLY A 73 -1.18 22.42 -16.02
C GLY A 73 0.10 22.24 -15.21
N THR A 74 1.15 21.68 -15.82
CA THR A 74 2.48 21.74 -15.23
C THR A 74 2.84 23.21 -15.09
N ILE A 75 2.66 23.77 -13.90
CA ILE A 75 3.22 25.06 -13.55
C ILE A 75 4.73 24.82 -13.54
N THR A 76 5.41 25.12 -14.64
CA THR A 76 6.87 25.17 -14.66
C THR A 76 7.27 26.31 -13.74
N PRO A 77 7.93 26.04 -12.61
CA PRO A 77 8.38 27.10 -11.73
C PRO A 77 9.36 27.99 -12.51
N PRO A 78 9.31 29.33 -12.34
CA PRO A 78 10.28 30.21 -12.98
C PRO A 78 11.71 29.82 -12.56
N PRO A 79 12.74 30.13 -13.37
CA PRO A 79 14.12 29.64 -13.18
C PRO A 79 14.79 29.95 -11.83
N GLN A 80 14.20 30.85 -11.03
CA GLN A 80 14.71 31.34 -9.75
C GLN A 80 13.87 30.88 -8.55
N MET A 81 12.92 29.97 -8.74
CA MET A 81 12.09 29.46 -7.67
C MET A 81 12.76 28.28 -6.99
N VAL A 82 13.07 28.42 -5.70
CA VAL A 82 13.56 27.32 -4.86
C VAL A 82 12.37 26.48 -4.42
N MET A 83 12.39 25.18 -4.72
CA MET A 83 11.35 24.27 -4.26
C MET A 83 11.66 23.85 -2.83
N CYS A 84 10.82 24.25 -1.87
CA CYS A 84 10.90 23.79 -0.50
C CYS A 84 9.84 22.70 -0.27
N LYS A 85 10.27 21.49 0.07
CA LYS A 85 9.37 20.43 0.55
C LYS A 85 9.40 20.47 2.06
N THR A 86 8.24 20.66 2.69
CA THR A 86 8.09 20.71 4.14
C THR A 86 7.21 19.56 4.62
N ASP A 87 7.53 18.97 5.77
CA ASP A 87 6.71 17.96 6.43
C ASP A 87 6.72 18.15 7.95
N ALA A 88 5.70 17.60 8.62
CA ALA A 88 5.51 17.73 10.06
C ALA A 88 5.04 16.41 10.68
N ASP A 89 5.58 16.11 11.85
CA ASP A 89 5.17 14.96 12.67
C ASP A 89 4.77 15.43 14.08
N TRP A 90 3.79 14.78 14.69
CA TRP A 90 3.26 15.11 16.02
C TRP A 90 3.25 13.89 16.93
N SER A 91 3.97 14.00 18.05
CA SER A 91 3.93 13.00 19.12
C SER A 91 2.94 13.41 20.21
N ARG A 92 1.88 12.60 20.37
CA ARG A 92 0.92 12.76 21.46
C ARG A 92 1.53 12.47 22.83
N GLU A 93 2.45 11.52 22.91
CA GLU A 93 3.03 11.05 24.18
C GLU A 93 3.97 12.08 24.79
N SER A 94 4.78 12.74 23.97
CA SER A 94 5.70 13.79 24.42
C SER A 94 5.12 15.20 24.27
N CYS A 95 3.96 15.37 23.64
CA CYS A 95 3.37 16.66 23.28
C CYS A 95 4.35 17.54 22.47
N ILE A 96 5.13 16.94 21.57
CA ILE A 96 6.15 17.63 20.76
C ILE A 96 5.82 17.47 19.28
N ALA A 97 6.03 18.55 18.53
CA ALA A 97 6.00 18.55 17.07
C ALA A 97 7.43 18.54 16.50
N GLY A 98 7.66 17.69 15.50
CA GLY A 98 8.83 17.74 14.63
C GLY A 98 8.47 18.42 13.31
N LEU A 99 9.33 19.31 12.82
CA LEU A 99 9.18 19.98 11.53
C LEU A 99 10.44 19.73 10.71
N GLY A 100 10.29 19.38 9.44
CA GLY A 100 11.39 19.13 8.53
C GLY A 100 11.18 19.85 7.20
N TRP A 101 12.27 20.30 6.58
CA TRP A 101 12.22 20.83 5.23
C TRP A 101 13.49 20.54 4.44
N ILE A 102 13.33 20.38 3.13
CA ILE A 102 14.43 20.25 2.18
C ILE A 102 14.22 21.22 1.02
N TYR A 103 15.30 21.91 0.64
CA TYR A 103 15.36 22.71 -0.57
C TYR A 103 15.90 21.84 -1.71
N LEU A 104 15.22 21.83 -2.86
CA LEU A 104 15.64 21.15 -4.09
C LEU A 104 16.09 22.16 -5.14
#